data_AF-A0A958HVP6-F1
#
_entry.id   AF-A0A958HVP6-F1
#
_cell.length_a   1.000
_cell.length_b   1.000
_cell.length_c   1.000
_cell.angle_alpha   90.00
_cell.angle_beta   90.00
_cell.angle_gamma   90.00
#
_symmetry.space_group_name_H-M   'P 1'
#
loop_
_entity.id
_entity.type
_entity.pdbx_description
1 polymer ?
#
loop_
_entity_poly.entity_id
_entity_poly.type
_entity_poly.pdbx_seq_one_letter_code
_entity_poly.pdbx_strand_id
1 'polypeptide(L)'
;MAKRTRRDLSNPRIKKIIKAQTGNDGNPAHQFPTRDAAPPRWRLFLSFALVLILMASGAFIYLNWADFREFLNLSGSSSRNSSTGQTQSHPSDSDGAARPAENDGAITSQDSATVPVPRTVARRIQVEVLNGCGVDGLAEQITNYLREKNIDVVSRGNYTHFDVPLTTVLDRVDNRERSLQIINVLGLPEKQLQLQKDSNLQLDATIVLGADYKKLIPFK
;
A
#
# COMPACT_ATOMS: atom_id res chain seq x y z
N MET A 1 -41.98 13.82 32.62
CA MET A 1 -42.54 14.52 31.43
C MET A 1 -41.80 15.84 31.25
N ALA A 2 -40.91 15.97 30.26
CA ALA A 2 -40.16 17.21 30.01
C ALA A 2 -40.92 18.10 29.02
N LYS A 3 -41.28 19.33 29.43
CA LYS A 3 -41.89 20.35 28.57
C LYS A 3 -40.86 20.82 27.54
N ARG A 4 -41.07 20.51 26.26
CA ARG A 4 -40.32 21.10 25.15
C ARG A 4 -40.81 22.53 24.91
N THR A 5 -40.04 23.51 25.33
CA THR A 5 -40.27 24.93 24.99
C THR A 5 -39.99 25.14 23.50
N ARG A 6 -41.02 25.40 22.68
CA ARG A 6 -40.83 25.83 21.30
C ARG A 6 -40.13 27.19 21.31
N ARG A 7 -38.98 27.31 20.64
CA ARG A 7 -38.27 28.60 20.51
C ARG A 7 -39.11 29.53 19.64
N ASP A 8 -39.42 30.70 20.18
CA ASP A 8 -40.16 31.74 19.48
C ASP A 8 -39.26 32.40 18.42
N LEU A 9 -39.59 32.17 17.15
CA LEU A 9 -38.88 32.67 15.97
C LEU A 9 -39.35 34.07 15.54
N SER A 10 -40.21 34.72 16.33
CA SER A 10 -40.80 36.03 16.01
C SER A 10 -39.87 37.22 16.25
N ASN A 11 -38.71 37.00 16.88
CA ASN A 11 -37.78 38.07 17.21
C ASN A 11 -37.06 38.61 15.95
N PRO A 12 -37.12 39.92 15.67
CA PRO A 12 -36.49 40.52 14.47
C PRO A 12 -34.97 40.34 14.43
N ARG A 13 -34.30 40.18 15.58
CA ARG A 13 -32.86 39.87 15.64
C ARG A 13 -32.54 38.46 15.15
N ILE A 14 -33.41 37.48 15.46
CA ILE A 14 -33.23 36.08 15.03
C ILE A 14 -33.47 35.94 13.52
N LYS A 15 -34.47 36.65 12.97
CA LYS A 15 -34.71 36.71 11.52
C LYS A 15 -33.49 37.21 10.73
N LYS A 16 -32.75 38.18 11.27
CA LYS A 16 -31.55 38.72 10.60
C LYS A 16 -30.40 37.70 10.55
N ILE A 17 -30.26 36.86 11.59
CA ILE A 17 -29.26 35.79 11.64
C ILE A 17 -29.61 34.67 10.64
N ILE A 18 -30.88 34.24 10.59
CA ILE A 18 -31.32 33.20 9.64
C ILE A 18 -31.19 33.69 8.19
N LYS A 19 -31.56 34.95 7.90
CA LYS A 19 -31.43 35.53 6.55
C LYS A 19 -29.97 35.67 6.08
N ALA A 20 -29.01 35.78 7.01
CA ALA A 20 -27.59 35.77 6.69
C ALA A 20 -27.04 34.35 6.43
N GLN A 21 -27.68 33.32 6.96
CA GLN A 21 -27.33 31.91 6.71
C GLN A 21 -28.08 31.28 5.54
N THR A 22 -29.24 31.83 5.16
CA THR A 22 -30.06 31.37 4.02
C THR A 22 -30.07 32.42 2.90
N GLY A 23 -28.88 32.93 2.58
CA GLY A 23 -28.67 33.78 1.41
C GLY A 23 -28.22 32.93 0.23
N ASN A 24 -29.16 32.43 -0.58
CA ASN A 24 -29.15 32.41 -2.05
C ASN A 24 -29.99 31.25 -2.63
N ASP A 25 -31.31 31.29 -2.43
CA ASP A 25 -32.24 30.32 -2.99
C ASP A 25 -33.05 31.02 -4.08
N GLY A 26 -32.46 31.21 -5.27
CA GLY A 26 -33.15 31.93 -6.34
C GLY A 26 -32.42 32.09 -7.67
N ASN A 27 -32.04 30.99 -8.34
CA ASN A 27 -32.08 30.89 -9.81
C ASN A 27 -31.97 29.42 -10.27
N PRO A 28 -32.74 28.95 -11.28
CA PRO A 28 -32.84 27.55 -11.67
C PRO A 28 -31.72 27.17 -12.65
N ALA A 29 -31.49 25.85 -12.78
CA ALA A 29 -30.48 25.19 -13.62
C ALA A 29 -29.10 25.03 -12.95
N HIS A 30 -28.91 23.88 -12.32
CA HIS A 30 -27.61 23.21 -12.34
C HIS A 30 -27.28 22.88 -13.80
N GLN A 31 -26.62 23.81 -14.50
CA GLN A 31 -25.85 23.47 -15.69
C GLN A 31 -24.69 22.58 -15.24
N PHE A 32 -24.83 21.29 -15.53
CA PHE A 32 -23.67 20.41 -15.63
C PHE A 32 -22.68 21.04 -16.61
N PRO A 33 -21.37 21.10 -16.31
CA PRO A 33 -20.41 21.51 -17.32
C PRO A 33 -20.49 20.50 -18.48
N THR A 34 -21.03 20.95 -19.61
CA THR A 34 -20.98 20.18 -20.85
C THR A 34 -19.52 19.97 -21.22
N ARG A 35 -19.24 18.74 -21.62
CA ARG A 35 -17.90 18.19 -21.79
C ARG A 35 -17.37 18.54 -23.19
N ASP A 36 -17.38 19.83 -23.53
CA ASP A 36 -17.02 20.32 -24.87
C ASP A 36 -15.96 21.44 -24.81
N ALA A 37 -15.04 21.40 -23.84
CA ALA A 37 -13.87 22.25 -23.88
C ALA A 37 -12.77 21.56 -24.71
N ALA A 38 -12.48 22.10 -25.90
CA ALA A 38 -11.34 21.66 -26.70
C ALA A 38 -10.05 21.70 -25.84
N PRO A 39 -9.18 20.66 -25.92
CA PRO A 39 -8.00 20.64 -25.09
C PRO A 39 -7.13 21.88 -25.38
N PRO A 40 -6.65 22.57 -24.34
CA PRO A 40 -5.84 23.76 -24.51
C PRO A 40 -4.60 23.47 -25.38
N ARG A 41 -4.31 24.38 -26.33
CA ARG A 41 -3.35 24.18 -27.45
C ARG A 41 -1.90 23.85 -27.04
N TRP A 42 -1.50 24.12 -25.80
CA TRP A 42 -0.20 23.69 -25.24
C TRP A 42 0.01 22.17 -25.29
N ARG A 43 -1.06 21.36 -25.28
CA ARG A 43 -0.96 19.89 -25.43
C ARG A 43 -0.45 19.45 -26.81
N LEU A 44 -0.55 20.29 -27.85
CA LEU A 44 0.12 20.02 -29.14
C LEU A 44 1.61 20.36 -29.08
N PHE A 45 2.01 21.39 -28.32
CA PHE A 45 3.42 21.79 -28.23
C PHE A 45 4.24 20.83 -27.35
N LEU A 46 3.62 20.23 -26.32
CA LEU A 46 4.28 19.27 -25.43
C LEU A 46 4.73 17.98 -26.15
N SER A 47 3.97 17.53 -27.16
CA SER A 47 4.31 16.35 -27.97
C SER A 47 5.53 16.58 -28.85
N PHE A 48 5.67 17.76 -29.44
CA PHE A 48 6.84 18.10 -30.25
C PHE A 48 8.11 18.31 -29.40
N ALA A 49 7.98 18.85 -28.19
CA ALA A 49 9.11 19.02 -27.28
C ALA A 49 9.70 17.67 -26.80
N LEU A 50 8.86 16.69 -26.47
CA LEU A 50 9.32 15.35 -26.07
C LEU A 50 10.05 14.62 -27.21
N VAL A 51 9.53 14.74 -28.44
CA VAL A 51 10.15 14.12 -29.63
C VAL A 51 11.48 14.79 -29.98
N LEU A 52 11.60 16.11 -29.83
CA LEU A 52 12.87 16.82 -30.01
C LEU A 52 13.92 16.41 -28.98
N ILE A 53 13.52 16.22 -27.72
CA ILE A 53 14.41 15.77 -26.65
C ILE A 53 14.89 14.33 -26.92
N LEU A 54 14.01 13.43 -27.37
CA LEU A 54 14.37 12.05 -27.74
C LEU A 54 15.30 11.98 -28.97
N MET A 55 15.10 12.84 -29.97
CA MET A 55 15.98 12.91 -31.14
C MET A 55 17.36 13.48 -30.78
N ALA A 56 17.43 14.51 -29.95
CA ALA A 56 18.70 15.11 -29.51
C ALA A 56 19.51 14.14 -28.61
N SER A 57 18.84 13.43 -27.70
CA SER A 57 19.47 12.42 -26.84
C SER A 57 19.90 11.18 -27.62
N GLY A 58 19.11 10.74 -28.61
CA GLY A 58 19.51 9.66 -29.51
C GLY A 58 20.75 9.99 -30.34
N ALA A 59 20.84 11.22 -30.86
CA ALA A 59 22.02 11.69 -31.58
C ALA A 59 23.26 11.80 -30.68
N PHE A 60 23.09 12.24 -29.42
CA PHE A 60 24.18 12.33 -28.44
C PHE A 60 24.72 10.94 -28.04
N ILE A 61 23.84 9.94 -27.86
CA ILE A 61 24.20 8.55 -27.57
C ILE A 61 24.90 7.91 -28.79
N TYR A 62 24.46 8.24 -30.00
CA TYR A 62 25.04 7.70 -31.23
C TYR A 62 26.44 8.26 -31.51
N LEU A 63 26.69 9.53 -31.17
CA LEU A 63 27.99 10.18 -31.37
C LEU A 63 29.00 9.87 -30.25
N ASN A 64 28.54 9.52 -29.04
CA ASN A 64 29.39 9.17 -27.89
C ASN A 64 29.14 7.72 -27.41
N TRP A 65 29.25 6.74 -28.32
CA TRP A 65 28.99 5.32 -28.02
C TRP A 65 29.95 4.71 -26.97
N ALA A 66 31.11 5.33 -26.73
CA ALA A 66 32.09 4.83 -25.76
C ALA A 66 31.64 4.97 -24.30
N ASP A 67 31.01 6.10 -23.92
CA ASP A 67 30.67 6.41 -22.51
C ASP A 67 29.47 5.61 -22.00
N PHE A 68 28.56 5.21 -22.89
CA PHE A 68 27.37 4.43 -22.53
C PHE A 68 27.71 3.02 -22.01
N ARG A 69 28.82 2.43 -22.48
CA ARG A 69 29.27 1.11 -22.01
C ARG A 69 29.80 1.13 -20.57
N GLU A 70 30.21 2.31 -20.06
CA GLU A 70 30.74 2.47 -18.70
C GLU A 70 29.61 2.71 -17.68
N PHE A 71 28.54 3.42 -18.07
CA PHE A 71 27.32 3.56 -17.26
C PHE A 71 26.60 2.23 -17.01
N LEU A 72 26.58 1.33 -17.99
CA LEU A 72 25.96 0.00 -17.85
C LEU A 72 26.74 -0.96 -16.93
N ASN A 73 27.94 -0.59 -16.47
CA ASN A 73 28.78 -1.45 -15.64
C ASN A 73 28.98 -0.92 -14.21
N LEU A 74 28.16 0.03 -13.75
CA LEU A 74 28.22 0.57 -12.39
C LEU A 74 27.02 0.16 -11.53
N SER A 75 26.92 -1.13 -11.22
CA SER A 75 26.26 -1.62 -10.00
C SER A 75 26.81 -3.00 -9.65
N GLY A 76 28.00 -3.03 -9.06
CA GLY A 76 28.60 -4.29 -8.60
C GLY A 76 30.06 -4.23 -8.17
N SER A 77 30.48 -3.22 -7.41
CA SER A 77 31.77 -3.24 -6.70
C SER A 77 31.59 -2.94 -5.21
N SER A 78 31.62 -3.99 -4.40
CA SER A 78 31.87 -4.08 -2.94
C SER A 78 31.50 -5.52 -2.54
N SER A 79 32.24 -6.33 -1.79
CA SER A 79 33.34 -6.09 -0.87
C SER A 79 34.12 -7.41 -0.72
N ARG A 80 35.44 -7.27 -0.59
CA ARG A 80 36.43 -8.35 -0.42
C ARG A 80 36.54 -8.61 1.09
N ASN A 81 36.11 -9.77 1.58
CA ASN A 81 36.46 -10.23 2.92
C ASN A 81 37.36 -11.46 2.83
N SER A 82 38.62 -11.24 3.15
CA SER A 82 39.64 -12.23 3.45
C SER A 82 39.61 -12.54 4.94
N SER A 83 39.40 -13.80 5.30
CA SER A 83 39.90 -14.35 6.56
C SER A 83 40.21 -15.83 6.36
N THR A 84 41.49 -16.10 6.49
CA THR A 84 42.19 -17.37 6.38
C THR A 84 42.18 -18.08 7.74
N GLY A 85 42.04 -19.40 7.75
CA GLY A 85 42.73 -20.23 8.74
C GLY A 85 41.89 -21.18 9.59
N GLN A 86 41.99 -22.47 9.25
CA GLN A 86 42.14 -23.66 10.14
C GLN A 86 40.95 -23.98 11.08
N THR A 87 40.45 -25.21 11.16
CA THR A 87 41.17 -26.38 11.69
C THR A 87 40.37 -27.65 11.38
N GLN A 88 40.99 -28.66 10.76
CA GLN A 88 40.53 -30.05 10.75
C GLN A 88 41.59 -30.90 11.45
N SER A 89 41.23 -31.44 12.61
CA SER A 89 41.91 -32.58 13.22
C SER A 89 40.94 -33.36 14.13
N HIS A 90 40.65 -34.59 13.73
CA HIS A 90 40.40 -35.76 14.58
C HIS A 90 41.67 -36.64 14.43
N PRO A 91 42.08 -37.55 15.34
CA PRO A 91 41.22 -38.32 16.26
C PRO A 91 41.83 -38.68 17.66
N SER A 92 41.02 -39.42 18.45
CA SER A 92 41.38 -40.53 19.35
C SER A 92 42.08 -40.31 20.71
N ASP A 93 41.38 -40.84 21.75
CA ASP A 93 41.84 -41.49 22.99
C ASP A 93 42.58 -40.62 24.01
N SER A 94 42.44 -40.70 25.33
CA SER A 94 41.83 -41.61 26.31
C SER A 94 41.43 -40.72 27.51
N ASP A 95 40.45 -41.05 28.34
CA ASP A 95 40.75 -41.65 29.64
C ASP A 95 39.43 -42.02 30.33
N GLY A 96 39.37 -43.25 30.81
CA GLY A 96 38.32 -43.71 31.70
C GLY A 96 38.63 -43.39 33.15
N ALA A 97 37.61 -43.00 33.91
CA ALA A 97 37.52 -43.26 35.34
C ALA A 97 36.08 -43.10 35.83
N ALA A 98 35.69 -44.02 36.73
CA ALA A 98 34.53 -44.01 37.63
C ALA A 98 33.20 -44.65 37.14
N ARG A 99 33.06 -45.95 37.45
CA ARG A 99 31.84 -46.57 38.02
C ARG A 99 31.72 -46.15 39.52
N PRO A 100 30.65 -46.52 40.28
CA PRO A 100 29.24 -46.81 39.97
C PRO A 100 28.27 -46.07 40.94
N ALA A 101 26.97 -45.98 40.60
CA ALA A 101 25.91 -46.00 41.61
C ALA A 101 24.54 -46.24 40.95
N GLU A 102 24.13 -47.49 41.08
CA GLU A 102 22.77 -48.00 41.09
C GLU A 102 21.89 -47.18 42.04
N ASN A 103 20.75 -46.69 41.57
CA ASN A 103 19.64 -46.27 42.42
C ASN A 103 18.32 -46.66 41.74
N ASP A 104 17.75 -47.74 42.24
CA ASP A 104 16.45 -48.22 41.88
C ASP A 104 15.34 -47.39 42.54
N GLY A 105 14.39 -46.95 41.72
CA GLY A 105 12.98 -46.84 42.11
C GLY A 105 12.58 -45.63 42.95
N ALA A 106 11.91 -44.67 42.31
CA ALA A 106 10.58 -44.21 42.73
C ALA A 106 10.04 -43.14 41.77
N ILE A 107 9.07 -43.57 40.95
CA ILE A 107 7.88 -42.85 40.47
C ILE A 107 7.89 -41.32 40.68
N THR A 108 7.98 -40.56 39.59
CA THR A 108 7.38 -39.22 39.52
C THR A 108 6.86 -39.01 38.12
N SER A 109 5.53 -39.09 38.02
CA SER A 109 4.63 -38.43 37.08
C SER A 109 5.22 -38.03 35.73
N GLN A 110 4.84 -38.79 34.70
CA GLN A 110 4.71 -38.26 33.34
C GLN A 110 3.64 -37.16 33.34
N ASP A 111 3.95 -35.99 33.88
CA ASP A 111 3.29 -34.77 33.45
C ASP A 111 3.98 -34.38 32.15
N SER A 112 3.32 -34.77 31.05
CA SER A 112 3.67 -34.36 29.70
C SER A 112 3.58 -32.83 29.63
N ALA A 113 4.65 -32.16 30.03
CA ALA A 113 4.90 -30.78 29.65
C ALA A 113 5.03 -30.77 28.13
N THR A 114 3.89 -30.59 27.46
CA THR A 114 3.82 -30.18 26.07
C THR A 114 4.58 -28.87 26.01
N VAL A 115 5.86 -28.92 25.60
CA VAL A 115 6.61 -27.73 25.24
C VAL A 115 5.75 -26.99 24.22
N PRO A 116 5.27 -25.78 24.50
CA PRO A 116 4.50 -25.05 23.52
C PRO A 116 5.45 -24.75 22.37
N VAL A 117 5.30 -25.50 21.27
CA VAL A 117 5.95 -25.16 20.00
C VAL A 117 5.58 -23.70 19.72
N PRO A 118 6.57 -22.79 19.55
CA PRO A 118 6.26 -21.41 19.23
C PRO A 118 5.50 -21.41 17.92
N ARG A 119 4.17 -21.21 18.00
CA ARG A 119 3.34 -21.00 16.83
C ARG A 119 3.76 -19.65 16.29
N THR A 120 4.50 -19.64 15.18
CA THR A 120 4.77 -18.42 14.43
C THR A 120 3.43 -17.85 14.02
N VAL A 121 2.98 -16.80 14.72
CA VAL A 121 1.74 -16.11 14.39
C VAL A 121 1.95 -15.49 13.02
N ALA A 122 1.20 -15.95 12.02
CA ALA A 122 1.27 -15.38 10.67
C ALA A 122 0.95 -13.88 10.76
N ARG A 123 1.89 -13.04 10.33
CA ARG A 123 1.70 -11.58 10.28
C ARG A 123 0.55 -11.26 9.31
N ARG A 124 -0.42 -10.46 9.79
CA ARG A 124 -1.54 -9.93 8.99
C ARG A 124 -1.00 -9.08 7.85
N ILE A 125 -1.70 -9.10 6.71
CA ILE A 125 -1.39 -8.23 5.58
C ILE A 125 -1.68 -6.80 5.98
N GLN A 126 -0.71 -5.91 5.83
CA GLN A 126 -0.81 -4.49 6.15
C GLN A 126 -0.84 -3.66 4.87
N VAL A 127 -1.86 -2.80 4.75
CA VAL A 127 -2.07 -2.00 3.53
C VAL A 127 -2.39 -0.55 3.85
N GLU A 128 -2.13 0.32 2.88
CA GLU A 128 -2.71 1.66 2.84
C GLU A 128 -3.74 1.78 1.72
N VAL A 129 -4.73 2.67 1.91
CA VAL A 129 -5.80 2.92 0.94
C VAL A 129 -5.82 4.38 0.51
N LEU A 130 -5.60 4.65 -0.77
CA LEU A 130 -5.52 5.98 -1.35
C LEU A 130 -6.67 6.23 -2.33
N ASN A 131 -7.45 7.27 -2.11
CA ASN A 131 -8.54 7.68 -3.00
C ASN A 131 -8.00 8.46 -4.21
N GLY A 132 -8.00 7.86 -5.39
CA GLY A 132 -7.55 8.45 -6.64
C GLY A 132 -8.66 8.89 -7.58
N CYS A 133 -9.93 8.85 -7.19
CA CYS A 133 -11.06 9.26 -8.05
C CYS A 133 -11.90 10.41 -7.50
N GLY A 134 -11.58 10.92 -6.30
CA GLY A 134 -12.21 12.10 -5.71
C GLY A 134 -13.61 11.86 -5.14
N VAL A 135 -14.01 10.60 -4.94
CA VAL A 135 -15.30 10.27 -4.31
C VAL A 135 -15.17 10.31 -2.79
N ASP A 136 -15.95 11.16 -2.14
CA ASP A 136 -15.92 11.33 -0.68
C ASP A 136 -16.28 10.03 0.05
N GLY A 137 -15.55 9.75 1.13
CA GLY A 137 -15.77 8.56 1.96
C GLY A 137 -15.37 7.23 1.32
N LEU A 138 -14.93 7.20 0.06
CA LEU A 138 -14.62 5.95 -0.65
C LEU A 138 -13.52 5.13 0.02
N ALA A 139 -12.41 5.78 0.39
CA ALA A 139 -11.31 5.10 1.08
C ALA A 139 -11.74 4.53 2.45
N GLU A 140 -12.69 5.18 3.13
CA GLU A 140 -13.24 4.71 4.41
C GLU A 140 -14.06 3.42 4.23
N GLN A 141 -14.94 3.41 3.24
CA GLN A 141 -15.78 2.26 2.95
C GLN A 141 -14.93 1.04 2.57
N ILE A 142 -13.93 1.23 1.71
CA ILE A 142 -12.96 0.17 1.38
C ILE A 142 -12.16 -0.27 2.61
N THR A 143 -11.74 0.68 3.47
CA THR A 143 -11.00 0.35 4.70
C THR A 143 -11.79 -0.59 5.60
N ASN A 144 -13.08 -0.31 5.80
CA ASN A 144 -13.95 -1.14 6.62
C ASN A 144 -14.11 -2.55 6.03
N TYR A 145 -14.36 -2.63 4.72
CA TYR A 145 -14.46 -3.90 4.00
C TYR A 145 -13.18 -4.75 4.11
N LEU A 146 -11.99 -4.15 3.93
CA LEU A 146 -10.72 -4.87 4.04
C LEU A 146 -10.47 -5.41 5.45
N ARG A 147 -10.81 -4.64 6.48
CA ARG A 147 -10.68 -5.06 7.88
C ARG A 147 -11.58 -6.24 8.21
N GLU A 148 -12.81 -6.28 7.68
CA GLU A 148 -13.71 -7.44 7.79
C GLU A 148 -13.12 -8.70 7.13
N LYS A 149 -12.21 -8.54 6.17
CA LYS A 149 -11.48 -9.63 5.50
C LYS A 149 -10.14 -9.98 6.14
N ASN A 150 -9.89 -9.53 7.38
CA ASN A 150 -8.64 -9.73 8.12
C ASN A 150 -7.40 -9.08 7.47
N ILE A 151 -7.60 -8.09 6.58
CA ILE A 151 -6.53 -7.26 6.04
C ILE A 151 -6.44 -6.01 6.92
N ASP A 152 -5.27 -5.77 7.49
CA ASP A 152 -5.02 -4.64 8.37
C ASP A 152 -4.75 -3.38 7.54
N VAL A 153 -5.55 -2.34 7.74
CA VAL A 153 -5.39 -1.07 7.05
C VAL A 153 -4.71 -0.10 8.00
N VAL A 154 -3.43 0.16 7.75
CA VAL A 154 -2.57 0.99 8.61
C VAL A 154 -2.79 2.48 8.35
N SER A 155 -3.14 2.85 7.12
CA SER A 155 -3.37 4.23 6.72
C SER A 155 -4.43 4.34 5.63
N ARG A 156 -5.13 5.46 5.58
CA ARG A 156 -6.03 5.83 4.50
C ARG A 156 -5.89 7.32 4.17
N GLY A 157 -6.05 7.68 2.90
CA GLY A 157 -5.92 9.07 2.49
C GLY A 157 -6.38 9.31 1.05
N ASN A 158 -6.02 10.48 0.53
CA ASN A 158 -6.19 10.83 -0.86
C ASN A 158 -4.91 10.52 -1.63
N TYR A 159 -5.06 10.14 -2.90
CA TYR A 159 -3.93 10.04 -3.80
C TYR A 159 -3.49 11.44 -4.26
N THR A 160 -2.30 11.54 -4.87
CA THR A 160 -1.75 12.84 -5.32
C THR A 160 -2.60 13.52 -6.38
N HIS A 161 -3.42 12.76 -7.10
CA HIS A 161 -4.35 13.23 -8.12
C HIS A 161 -5.64 12.39 -8.12
N PHE A 162 -6.73 12.96 -8.65
CA PHE A 162 -8.08 12.38 -8.62
C PHE A 162 -8.57 11.85 -9.99
N ASP A 163 -7.69 11.77 -10.98
CA ASP A 163 -7.98 11.30 -12.33
C ASP A 163 -7.53 9.84 -12.57
N VAL A 164 -7.39 9.04 -11.50
CA VAL A 164 -7.02 7.62 -11.61
C VAL A 164 -8.16 6.83 -12.25
N PRO A 165 -7.98 6.25 -13.45
CA PRO A 165 -9.08 5.59 -14.15
C PRO A 165 -9.38 4.19 -13.61
N LEU A 166 -8.35 3.47 -13.17
CA LEU A 166 -8.42 2.08 -12.76
C LEU A 166 -7.80 1.87 -11.38
N THR A 167 -8.51 1.13 -10.53
CA THR A 167 -8.05 0.75 -9.20
C THR A 167 -6.82 -0.14 -9.32
N THR A 168 -5.74 0.16 -8.61
CA THR A 168 -4.48 -0.59 -8.74
C THR A 168 -3.97 -0.97 -7.36
N VAL A 169 -3.39 -2.17 -7.24
CA VAL A 169 -2.66 -2.62 -6.05
C VAL A 169 -1.17 -2.57 -6.36
N LEU A 170 -0.41 -1.86 -5.54
CA LEU A 170 1.03 -1.73 -5.63
C LEU A 170 1.68 -2.62 -4.56
N ASP A 171 2.40 -3.65 -4.98
CA ASP A 171 3.18 -4.52 -4.10
C ASP A 171 4.46 -3.79 -3.66
N ARG A 172 4.60 -3.53 -2.36
CA ARG A 172 5.72 -2.76 -1.79
C ARG A 172 6.88 -3.63 -1.31
N VAL A 173 6.65 -4.92 -1.12
CA VAL A 173 7.62 -5.85 -0.50
C VAL A 173 7.97 -7.05 -1.38
N ASP A 174 7.46 -7.10 -2.61
CA ASP A 174 7.60 -8.22 -3.54
C ASP A 174 7.00 -9.53 -3.01
N ASN A 175 5.87 -9.41 -2.31
CA ASN A 175 5.13 -10.56 -1.81
C ASN A 175 3.86 -10.76 -2.65
N ARG A 176 4.06 -11.37 -3.82
CA ARG A 176 2.98 -11.59 -4.78
C ARG A 176 1.80 -12.37 -4.18
N GLU A 177 2.05 -13.33 -3.29
CA GLU A 177 0.99 -14.12 -2.65
C GLU A 177 0.03 -13.22 -1.85
N ARG A 178 0.58 -12.35 -0.99
CA ARG A 178 -0.22 -11.38 -0.22
C ARG A 178 -0.94 -10.39 -1.12
N SER A 179 -0.25 -9.90 -2.15
CA SER A 179 -0.84 -8.96 -3.11
C SER A 179 -2.00 -9.58 -3.90
N LEU A 180 -1.89 -10.85 -4.28
CA LEU A 180 -2.97 -11.59 -4.95
C LEU A 180 -4.17 -11.81 -4.03
N GLN A 181 -3.96 -12.01 -2.72
CA GLN A 181 -5.07 -12.08 -1.76
C GLN A 181 -5.87 -10.77 -1.76
N ILE A 182 -5.20 -9.61 -1.80
CA ILE A 182 -5.86 -8.30 -1.89
C ILE A 182 -6.65 -8.16 -3.20
N ILE A 183 -6.02 -8.50 -4.34
CA ILE A 183 -6.66 -8.48 -5.67
C ILE A 183 -7.95 -9.31 -5.68
N ASN A 184 -7.89 -10.54 -5.15
CA ASN A 184 -9.02 -11.46 -5.08
C ASN A 184 -10.12 -10.92 -4.17
N VAL A 185 -9.77 -10.37 -3.01
CA VAL A 185 -10.74 -9.78 -2.06
C VAL A 185 -11.47 -8.59 -2.66
N LEU A 186 -10.80 -7.78 -3.48
CA LEU A 186 -11.40 -6.63 -4.17
C LEU A 186 -12.13 -7.01 -5.47
N GLY A 187 -11.90 -8.22 -5.99
CA GLY A 187 -12.44 -8.70 -7.27
C GLY A 187 -11.81 -8.01 -8.48
N LEU A 188 -10.53 -7.70 -8.37
CA LEU A 188 -9.74 -7.10 -9.44
C LEU A 188 -9.12 -8.19 -10.33
N PRO A 189 -8.89 -7.93 -11.62
CA PRO A 189 -8.03 -8.77 -12.45
C PRO A 189 -6.57 -8.58 -12.07
N GLU A 190 -5.75 -9.64 -12.21
CA GLU A 190 -4.31 -9.60 -11.87
C GLU A 190 -3.51 -8.52 -12.61
N LYS A 191 -3.98 -8.05 -13.77
CA LYS A 191 -3.35 -6.93 -14.50
C LYS A 191 -3.35 -5.59 -13.73
N GLN A 192 -4.20 -5.48 -12.70
CA GLN A 192 -4.26 -4.32 -11.80
C GLN A 192 -3.33 -4.49 -10.58
N LEU A 193 -2.49 -5.52 -10.56
CA LEU A 193 -1.38 -5.68 -9.63
C LEU A 193 -0.07 -5.20 -10.29
N GLN A 194 0.65 -4.30 -9.62
CA GLN A 194 1.94 -3.80 -10.06
C GLN A 194 2.97 -3.95 -8.95
N LEU A 195 4.20 -4.35 -9.31
CA LEU A 195 5.31 -4.39 -8.37
C LEU A 195 5.95 -3.00 -8.29
N GLN A 196 5.93 -2.38 -7.12
CA GLN A 196 6.58 -1.09 -6.87
C GLN A 196 7.18 -1.07 -5.47
N LYS A 197 8.35 -1.72 -5.34
CA LYS A 197 9.03 -1.92 -4.06
C LYS A 197 9.33 -0.59 -3.38
N ASP A 198 8.96 -0.49 -2.11
CA ASP A 198 9.33 0.62 -1.24
C ASP A 198 9.35 0.12 0.22
N SER A 199 10.51 -0.36 0.64
CA SER A 199 10.70 -0.92 1.98
C SER A 199 10.59 0.12 3.09
N ASN A 200 10.60 1.42 2.78
CA ASN A 200 10.51 2.48 3.78
C ASN A 200 9.08 2.65 4.33
N LEU A 201 8.06 2.24 3.57
CA LEU A 201 6.65 2.38 3.95
C LEU A 201 6.19 1.38 5.01
N GLN A 202 6.97 0.32 5.27
CA GLN A 202 6.69 -0.72 6.28
C GLN A 202 5.30 -1.39 6.17
N LEU A 203 4.75 -1.42 4.96
CA LEU A 203 3.46 -2.04 4.62
C LEU A 203 3.65 -3.01 3.45
N ASP A 204 2.73 -3.96 3.30
CA ASP A 204 2.82 -4.97 2.24
C ASP A 204 2.38 -4.40 0.88
N ALA A 205 1.30 -3.61 0.85
CA ALA A 205 0.76 -3.06 -0.40
C ALA A 205 0.01 -1.72 -0.26
N THR A 206 0.07 -0.91 -1.30
CA THR A 206 -0.75 0.31 -1.46
C THR A 206 -1.92 0.03 -2.40
N ILE A 207 -3.14 0.37 -1.99
CA ILE A 207 -4.34 0.26 -2.83
C ILE A 207 -4.71 1.67 -3.30
N VAL A 208 -4.59 1.93 -4.60
CA VAL A 208 -5.02 3.20 -5.22
C VAL A 208 -6.38 3.00 -5.87
N LEU A 209 -7.41 3.69 -5.37
CA LEU A 209 -8.79 3.55 -5.83
C LEU A 209 -9.06 4.42 -7.06
N GLY A 210 -9.50 3.81 -8.15
CA GLY A 210 -9.81 4.47 -9.41
C GLY A 210 -11.31 4.69 -9.64
N ALA A 211 -11.63 5.36 -10.74
CA ALA A 211 -13.01 5.64 -11.16
C ALA A 211 -13.86 4.38 -11.42
N ASP A 212 -13.20 3.23 -11.59
CA ASP A 212 -13.83 1.91 -11.71
C ASP A 212 -14.29 1.29 -10.39
N TYR A 213 -14.18 1.98 -9.25
CA TYR A 213 -14.48 1.44 -7.91
C TYR A 213 -15.84 0.73 -7.80
N LYS A 214 -16.86 1.16 -8.56
CA LYS A 214 -18.19 0.52 -8.58
C LYS A 214 -18.17 -0.93 -9.09
N LYS A 215 -17.08 -1.37 -9.71
CA LYS A 215 -16.88 -2.75 -10.18
C LYS A 215 -16.26 -3.66 -9.13
N LEU A 216 -15.75 -3.09 -8.03
CA LEU A 216 -15.16 -3.85 -6.93
C LEU A 216 -16.26 -4.61 -6.17
N ILE A 217 -15.90 -5.74 -5.57
CA ILE A 217 -16.81 -6.58 -4.79
C ILE A 217 -17.61 -5.81 -3.71
N PRO A 218 -17.05 -4.90 -2.89
CA PRO A 218 -17.83 -4.20 -1.86
C PRO A 218 -18.95 -3.29 -2.38
N PHE A 219 -19.00 -3.03 -3.70
CA PHE A 219 -19.99 -2.15 -4.33
C PHE A 219 -20.90 -2.87 -5.33
N LYS A 220 -20.74 -4.19 -5.45
CA LYS A 220 -21.63 -5.06 -6.22
C LYS A 220 -22.72 -5.62 -5.32
#